data_AF-A0A2R4ZSZ4-F1
#
_entry.id   AF-A0A2R4ZSZ4-F1
#
_cell.length_a   1.000
_cell.length_b   1.000
_cell.length_c   1.000
_cell.angle_alpha   90.00
_cell.angle_beta   90.00
_cell.angle_gamma   90.00
#
_symmetry.space_group_name_H-M   'P 1'
#
loop_
_entity.id
_entity.type
_entity.pdbx_description
1 polymer ?
#
loop_
_entity_poly.entity_id
_entity_poly.type
_entity_poly.pdbx_seq_one_letter_code
_entity_poly.pdbx_strand_id
1 'polypeptide(L)'
;MEGKASNKVSKRAFDYLLAIYIASPGGKPARLVDISEILGVSAPSAHEYLAELINQGLVAKTGRGLYSLTPAGKRILMKRIWIHGVLEEMLVRIFKIEIDSACSIASQIDLEVEEENAEKICSMLGHPRKCPHGYIIPHTGESITDHAELEHSKPCIKILRKIGH
;
A
#
# COMPACT_ATOMS: atom_id res chain seq x y z
N MET A 1 14.69 -26.95 5.25
CA MET A 1 13.33 -26.45 4.98
C MET A 1 13.24 -25.08 5.62
N GLU A 2 13.60 -24.05 4.87
CA GLU A 2 13.60 -22.67 5.37
C GLU A 2 12.16 -22.20 5.56
N GLY A 3 11.84 -21.68 6.74
CA GLY A 3 10.51 -21.20 7.07
C GLY A 3 10.08 -20.10 6.11
N LYS A 4 8.92 -20.26 5.45
CA LYS A 4 8.25 -19.19 4.71
C LYS A 4 8.08 -17.99 5.65
N ALA A 5 8.85 -16.93 5.44
CA ALA A 5 8.65 -15.67 6.15
C ALA A 5 7.22 -15.20 5.83
N SER A 6 6.35 -15.23 6.84
CA SER A 6 4.97 -14.78 6.73
C SER A 6 4.97 -13.29 6.34
N ASN A 7 4.68 -13.02 5.07
CA ASN A 7 4.63 -11.67 4.49
C ASN A 7 3.27 -10.99 4.78
N LYS A 8 2.66 -11.35 5.91
CA LYS A 8 1.32 -10.94 6.31
C LYS A 8 1.42 -9.67 7.13
N VAL A 9 0.85 -8.59 6.62
CA VAL A 9 0.77 -7.30 7.29
C VAL A 9 -0.67 -7.10 7.75
N SER A 10 -0.88 -6.60 8.97
CA SER A 10 -2.23 -6.29 9.43
C SER A 10 -2.81 -5.11 8.63
N LYS A 11 -4.14 -5.01 8.59
CA LYS A 11 -4.82 -3.86 7.98
C LYS A 11 -4.32 -2.53 8.53
N ARG A 12 -4.24 -2.42 9.86
CA ARG A 12 -3.72 -1.23 10.56
C ARG A 12 -2.28 -0.92 10.16
N ALA A 13 -1.40 -1.92 10.12
CA ALA A 13 -0.01 -1.71 9.71
C ALA A 13 0.07 -1.25 8.25
N PHE A 14 -0.66 -1.88 7.33
CA PHE A 14 -0.72 -1.47 5.93
C PHE A 14 -1.18 -0.01 5.77
N ASP A 15 -2.26 0.38 6.46
CA ASP A 15 -2.79 1.74 6.40
C ASP A 15 -1.75 2.77 6.88
N TYR A 16 -0.98 2.48 7.92
CA TYR A 16 0.12 3.33 8.37
C TYR A 16 1.28 3.41 7.35
N LEU A 17 1.67 2.29 6.74
CA LEU A 17 2.72 2.31 5.71
C LEU A 17 2.28 3.14 4.50
N LEU A 18 1.01 3.01 4.09
CA LEU A 18 0.43 3.79 3.01
C LEU A 18 0.34 5.27 3.38
N ALA A 19 -0.07 5.61 4.60
CA ALA A 19 -0.12 7.00 5.08
C ALA A 19 1.27 7.66 5.09
N ILE A 20 2.31 6.96 5.55
CA ILE A 20 3.70 7.44 5.47
C ILE A 20 4.09 7.69 4.01
N TYR A 21 3.78 6.75 3.12
CA TYR A 21 4.09 6.89 1.69
C TYR A 21 3.41 8.12 1.07
N ILE A 22 2.12 8.34 1.37
CA ILE A 22 1.36 9.51 0.90
C ILE A 22 1.94 10.82 1.46
N ALA A 23 2.32 10.82 2.74
CA ALA A 23 2.93 11.96 3.42
C ALA A 23 4.42 12.18 3.11
N SER A 24 5.02 11.40 2.20
CA SER A 24 6.46 11.47 1.85
C SER A 24 6.70 11.93 0.39
N PRO A 25 6.18 13.09 -0.06
CA PRO A 25 6.38 13.55 -1.43
C PRO A 25 7.86 13.75 -1.74
N GLY A 26 8.32 13.22 -2.89
CA GLY A 26 9.73 13.27 -3.28
C GLY A 26 10.67 12.48 -2.37
N GLY A 27 10.15 11.52 -1.57
CA GLY A 27 10.94 10.70 -0.66
C GLY A 27 11.37 11.40 0.63
N LYS A 28 10.82 12.58 0.92
CA LYS A 28 11.05 13.29 2.18
C LYS A 28 10.42 12.54 3.36
N PRO A 29 10.98 12.59 4.57
CA PRO A 29 10.33 12.02 5.75
C PRO A 29 8.94 12.62 6.01
N ALA A 30 7.98 11.76 6.34
CA ALA A 30 6.63 12.13 6.73
C ALA A 30 6.59 12.70 8.16
N ARG A 31 5.82 13.77 8.37
CA ARG A 31 5.61 14.33 9.72
C ARG A 31 4.52 13.56 10.44
N LEU A 32 4.64 13.44 11.77
CA LEU A 32 3.62 12.80 12.62
C LEU A 32 2.22 13.39 12.39
N VAL A 33 2.13 14.71 12.26
CA VAL A 33 0.87 15.43 12.06
C VAL A 33 0.19 15.01 10.76
N ASP A 34 0.93 14.93 9.65
CA ASP A 34 0.40 14.53 8.34
C ASP A 34 -0.09 13.08 8.37
N ILE A 35 0.68 12.18 9.00
CA ILE A 35 0.31 10.77 9.16
C ILE A 35 -0.99 10.64 9.97
N SER A 36 -1.09 11.38 11.08
CA SER A 36 -2.28 11.33 11.94
C SER A 36 -3.54 11.89 11.26
N GLU A 37 -3.40 12.96 10.47
CA GLU A 37 -4.48 13.56 9.70
C GLU A 37 -4.99 12.62 8.60
N ILE A 38 -4.08 12.00 7.83
CA ILE A 38 -4.43 11.04 6.78
C ILE A 38 -5.22 9.84 7.34
N LEU A 39 -4.79 9.34 8.51
CA LEU A 39 -5.40 8.17 9.15
C LEU A 39 -6.68 8.50 9.94
N GLY A 40 -6.89 9.78 10.27
CA GLY A 40 -7.99 10.22 11.12
C GLY A 40 -7.85 9.75 12.58
N VAL A 41 -6.62 9.73 13.12
CA VAL A 41 -6.33 9.32 14.50
C VAL A 41 -5.61 10.42 15.27
N SER A 42 -5.59 10.34 16.60
CA SER A 42 -4.83 11.32 17.41
C SER A 42 -3.31 11.17 17.21
N ALA A 43 -2.56 12.26 17.32
CA ALA A 43 -1.10 12.24 17.22
C ALA A 43 -0.43 11.30 18.26
N PRO A 44 -0.87 11.25 19.54
CA PRO A 44 -0.38 10.25 20.49
C PRO A 44 -0.63 8.81 20.05
N SER A 45 -1.85 8.49 19.57
CA SER A 45 -2.19 7.15 19.07
C SER A 45 -1.38 6.77 17.83
N ALA A 46 -1.13 7.73 16.93
CA ALA A 46 -0.25 7.53 15.79
C ALA A 46 1.19 7.26 16.23
N HIS A 47 1.70 8.03 17.20
CA HIS A 47 3.05 7.88 17.71
C HIS A 47 3.29 6.51 18.34
N GLU A 48 2.34 6.03 19.15
CA GLU A 48 2.38 4.72 19.79
C GLU A 48 2.48 3.59 18.75
N TYR A 49 1.61 3.62 17.74
CA TYR A 49 1.62 2.56 16.72
C TYR A 49 2.84 2.65 15.78
N LEU A 50 3.32 3.86 15.48
CA LEU A 50 4.58 4.04 14.76
C LEU A 50 5.78 3.46 15.51
N ALA A 51 5.79 3.50 16.84
CA ALA A 51 6.83 2.85 17.65
C ALA A 51 6.79 1.32 17.48
N GLU A 52 5.60 0.72 17.40
CA GLU A 52 5.44 -0.71 17.10
C GLU A 52 6.01 -1.06 15.72
N LEU A 53 5.69 -0.27 14.68
CA LEU A 53 6.19 -0.50 13.32
C LEU A 53 7.71 -0.28 13.20
N ILE A 54 8.29 0.57 14.06
CA ILE A 54 9.75 0.70 14.19
C ILE A 54 10.36 -0.58 14.77
N ASN A 55 9.76 -1.13 15.83
CA ASN A 55 10.23 -2.40 16.42
C ASN A 55 10.13 -3.57 15.44
N GLN A 56 9.15 -3.55 14.53
CA GLN A 56 9.01 -4.52 13.44
C GLN A 56 9.98 -4.27 12.26
N GLY A 57 10.76 -3.19 12.28
CA GLY A 57 11.71 -2.84 11.22
C GLY A 57 11.04 -2.36 9.92
N LEU A 58 9.77 -1.97 9.95
CA LEU A 58 9.01 -1.51 8.78
C LEU A 58 9.08 0.00 8.58
N VAL A 59 9.28 0.74 9.68
CA VAL A 59 9.37 2.21 9.72
C VAL A 59 10.66 2.60 10.44
N ALA A 60 11.25 3.73 10.05
CA ALA A 60 12.38 4.35 10.73
C ALA A 60 12.00 5.77 11.19
N LYS A 61 12.46 6.15 12.38
CA LYS A 61 12.39 7.54 12.87
C LYS A 61 13.65 8.28 12.42
N THR A 62 13.50 9.24 11.53
CA THR A 62 14.61 9.97 10.88
C THR A 62 14.88 11.34 11.50
N GLY A 63 14.04 11.76 12.45
CA GLY A 63 14.19 13.01 13.19
C GLY A 63 13.08 13.19 14.22
N ARG A 64 13.05 14.35 14.86
CA ARG A 64 11.98 14.69 15.83
C ARG A 64 10.63 14.79 15.10
N GLY A 65 9.77 13.80 15.32
CA GLY A 65 8.45 13.74 14.68
C GLY A 65 8.47 13.40 13.19
N LEU A 66 9.60 12.87 12.68
CA LEU A 66 9.79 12.51 11.27
C LEU A 66 9.98 11.01 11.10
N TYR A 67 9.27 10.43 10.13
CA TYR A 67 9.19 9.00 9.88
C TYR A 67 9.40 8.67 8.40
N SER A 68 10.02 7.53 8.11
CA SER A 68 10.23 7.04 6.74
C SER A 68 10.02 5.53 6.68
N LEU A 69 9.57 5.03 5.53
CA LEU A 69 9.53 3.58 5.30
C LEU A 69 10.96 3.02 5.22
N THR A 70 11.20 1.88 5.87
CA THR A 70 12.41 1.11 5.60
C THR A 70 12.28 0.42 4.23
N PRO A 71 13.38 -0.12 3.66
CA PRO A 71 13.29 -0.95 2.47
C PRO A 71 12.32 -2.13 2.62
N ALA A 72 12.22 -2.74 3.82
CA ALA A 72 11.28 -3.81 4.10
C ALA A 72 9.82 -3.32 4.08
N GLY A 73 9.53 -2.21 4.78
CA GLY A 73 8.21 -1.60 4.78
C GLY A 73 7.74 -1.17 3.38
N LYS A 74 8.64 -0.58 2.59
CA LYS A 74 8.34 -0.20 1.20
C LYS A 74 8.03 -1.42 0.33
N ARG A 75 8.81 -2.51 0.43
CA ARG A 75 8.55 -3.75 -0.33
C ARG A 75 7.17 -4.34 0.00
N ILE A 76 6.83 -4.44 1.29
CA ILE A 76 5.52 -4.93 1.73
C ILE A 76 4.39 -4.07 1.19
N LEU A 77 4.52 -2.74 1.31
CA LEU A 77 3.53 -1.80 0.81
C LEU A 77 3.30 -1.96 -0.70
N MET A 78 4.37 -1.92 -1.50
CA MET A 78 4.25 -2.00 -2.96
C MET A 78 3.64 -3.31 -3.43
N LYS A 79 4.04 -4.41 -2.80
CA LYS A 79 3.47 -5.72 -3.08
C LYS A 79 1.95 -5.76 -2.82
N ARG A 80 1.49 -5.19 -1.70
CA ARG A 80 0.06 -5.18 -1.39
C ARG A 80 -0.74 -4.26 -2.31
N ILE A 81 -0.17 -3.13 -2.73
CA ILE A 81 -0.78 -2.27 -3.76
C ILE A 81 -0.86 -3.01 -5.11
N TRP A 82 0.19 -3.74 -5.49
CA TRP A 82 0.18 -4.57 -6.70
C TRP A 82 -0.94 -5.62 -6.66
N ILE A 83 -1.04 -6.40 -5.57
CA ILE A 83 -2.12 -7.39 -5.39
C ILE A 83 -3.48 -6.71 -5.52
N HIS A 84 -3.68 -5.57 -4.84
CA HIS A 84 -4.93 -4.82 -4.91
C HIS A 84 -5.30 -4.45 -6.34
N GLY A 85 -4.39 -3.83 -7.10
CA GLY A 85 -4.65 -3.42 -8.48
C GLY A 85 -4.91 -4.58 -9.44
N VAL A 86 -4.23 -5.73 -9.23
CA VAL A 86 -4.49 -6.96 -10.00
C VAL A 86 -5.89 -7.51 -9.71
N LEU A 87 -6.32 -7.48 -8.45
CA LEU A 87 -7.67 -7.93 -8.06
C LEU A 87 -8.75 -6.99 -8.59
N GLU A 88 -8.56 -5.67 -8.50
CA GLU A 88 -9.47 -4.69 -9.11
C GLU A 88 -9.65 -4.98 -10.61
N GLU A 89 -8.54 -5.15 -11.31
CA GLU A 89 -8.54 -5.43 -12.75
C GLU A 89 -9.28 -6.73 -13.09
N MET A 90 -9.08 -7.78 -12.29
CA MET A 90 -9.80 -9.06 -12.44
C MET A 90 -11.31 -8.87 -12.26
N LEU A 91 -11.72 -8.19 -11.17
CA LEU A 91 -13.12 -7.96 -10.82
C LEU A 91 -13.84 -7.13 -11.89
N VAL A 92 -13.19 -6.11 -12.44
CA VAL A 92 -13.78 -5.29 -13.51
C VAL A 92 -13.78 -6.03 -14.85
N ARG A 93 -12.66 -6.60 -15.29
CA ARG A 93 -12.57 -7.17 -16.66
C ARG A 93 -13.35 -8.47 -16.82
N ILE A 94 -13.29 -9.35 -15.84
CA ILE A 94 -13.87 -10.70 -15.92
C ILE A 94 -15.30 -10.68 -15.39
N PHE A 95 -15.50 -10.13 -14.19
CA PHE A 95 -16.80 -10.17 -13.51
C PHE A 95 -17.69 -8.97 -13.81
N LYS A 96 -17.20 -7.97 -14.56
CA LYS A 96 -17.95 -6.76 -14.94
C LYS A 96 -18.51 -5.98 -13.74
N ILE A 97 -17.81 -6.07 -12.60
CA ILE A 97 -18.16 -5.31 -11.40
C ILE A 97 -17.78 -3.84 -11.64
N GLU A 98 -18.60 -2.93 -11.14
CA GLU A 98 -18.34 -1.49 -11.18
C GLU A 98 -17.03 -1.16 -10.42
N ILE A 99 -16.29 -0.14 -10.88
CA ILE A 99 -14.91 0.16 -10.44
C ILE A 99 -14.81 0.39 -8.93
N ASP A 100 -15.65 1.24 -8.34
CA ASP A 100 -15.62 1.50 -6.89
C ASP A 100 -16.03 0.26 -6.08
N SER A 101 -17.00 -0.50 -6.59
CA SER A 101 -17.41 -1.77 -5.98
C SER A 101 -16.29 -2.83 -6.02
N ALA A 102 -15.56 -2.92 -7.13
CA ALA A 102 -14.43 -3.82 -7.30
C ALA A 102 -13.29 -3.48 -6.32
N CYS A 103 -12.99 -2.19 -6.15
CA CYS A 103 -12.02 -1.70 -5.16
C CYS A 103 -12.42 -2.06 -3.73
N SER A 104 -13.69 -1.86 -3.37
CA SER A 104 -14.20 -2.21 -2.03
C SER A 104 -14.05 -3.71 -1.74
N ILE A 105 -14.35 -4.58 -2.72
CA ILE A 105 -14.16 -6.02 -2.60
C ILE A 105 -12.68 -6.38 -2.50
N ALA A 106 -11.83 -5.83 -3.40
CA ALA A 106 -10.40 -6.07 -3.39
C ALA A 106 -9.77 -5.68 -2.04
N SER A 107 -10.16 -4.54 -1.46
CA SER A 107 -9.72 -4.09 -0.14
C SER A 107 -10.12 -5.01 1.03
N GLN A 108 -11.04 -5.95 0.84
CA GLN A 108 -11.40 -6.92 1.89
C GLN A 108 -10.51 -8.16 1.85
N ILE A 109 -9.87 -8.45 0.72
CA ILE A 109 -9.16 -9.72 0.49
C ILE A 109 -7.67 -9.55 0.13
N ASP A 110 -7.23 -8.36 -0.31
CA ASP A 110 -5.87 -8.10 -0.81
C ASP A 110 -4.73 -8.45 0.18
N LEU A 111 -4.97 -8.31 1.48
CA LEU A 111 -4.01 -8.67 2.54
C LEU A 111 -3.94 -10.18 2.81
N GLU A 112 -4.96 -10.93 2.42
CA GLU A 112 -5.07 -12.38 2.60
C GLU A 112 -4.59 -13.16 1.37
N VAL A 113 -4.57 -12.53 0.19
CA VAL A 113 -4.08 -13.16 -1.04
C VAL A 113 -2.57 -13.35 -0.98
N GLU A 114 -2.13 -14.57 -1.26
CA GLU A 114 -0.71 -14.91 -1.43
C GLU A 114 -0.19 -14.39 -2.78
N GLU A 115 1.09 -14.01 -2.81
CA GLU A 115 1.76 -13.46 -4.00
C GLU A 115 1.67 -14.38 -5.21
N GLU A 116 1.91 -15.68 -5.02
CA GLU A 116 1.87 -16.66 -6.11
C GLU A 116 0.50 -16.72 -6.79
N ASN A 117 -0.58 -16.54 -6.02
CA ASN A 117 -1.94 -16.54 -6.56
C ASN A 117 -2.24 -15.24 -7.30
N ALA A 118 -1.81 -14.10 -6.76
CA ALA A 118 -1.90 -12.83 -7.47
C ALA A 118 -1.09 -12.83 -8.78
N GLU A 119 0.07 -13.49 -8.82
CA GLU A 119 0.90 -13.59 -10.02
C GLU A 119 0.19 -14.37 -11.13
N LYS A 120 -0.47 -15.48 -10.79
CA LYS A 120 -1.29 -16.25 -11.75
C LYS A 120 -2.42 -15.41 -12.33
N ILE A 121 -3.12 -14.63 -11.51
CA ILE A 121 -4.17 -13.70 -11.96
C ILE A 121 -3.57 -12.61 -12.86
N CYS A 122 -2.46 -12.00 -12.45
CA CYS A 122 -1.74 -10.97 -13.20
C CYS A 122 -1.33 -11.46 -14.59
N SER A 123 -0.76 -12.67 -14.67
CA SER A 123 -0.35 -13.32 -15.91
C SER A 123 -1.54 -13.59 -16.83
N MET A 124 -2.65 -14.10 -16.29
CA MET A 124 -3.90 -14.32 -17.04
C MET A 124 -4.48 -13.01 -17.61
N LEU A 125 -4.30 -11.90 -16.89
CA LEU A 125 -4.75 -10.57 -17.32
C LEU A 125 -3.80 -9.90 -18.34
N GLY A 126 -2.64 -10.49 -18.62
CA GLY A 126 -1.64 -9.96 -19.54
C GLY A 126 -0.77 -8.86 -18.94
N HIS A 127 -0.45 -8.93 -17.64
CA HIS A 127 0.37 -7.97 -16.91
C HIS A 127 -0.12 -6.51 -17.02
N PRO A 128 -1.34 -6.22 -16.52
CA PRO A 128 -1.93 -4.88 -16.60
C PRO A 128 -1.04 -3.83 -15.92
N ARG A 129 -0.83 -2.69 -16.56
CA ARG A 129 0.03 -1.60 -16.05
C ARG A 129 -0.71 -0.59 -15.17
N LYS A 130 -2.03 -0.49 -15.33
CA LYS A 130 -2.90 0.40 -14.57
C LYS A 130 -4.07 -0.38 -14.03
N CYS A 131 -4.54 -0.02 -12.84
CA CYS A 131 -5.82 -0.52 -12.35
C CYS A 131 -6.99 0.25 -13.00
N PRO A 132 -8.24 -0.20 -12.83
CA PRO A 132 -9.42 0.43 -13.45
C PRO A 132 -9.62 1.91 -13.10
N HIS A 133 -9.07 2.38 -11.98
CA HIS A 133 -9.04 3.80 -11.58
C HIS A 133 -8.01 4.65 -12.33
N GLY A 134 -7.12 4.03 -13.10
CA GLY A 134 -6.04 4.70 -13.84
C GLY A 134 -4.71 4.83 -13.08
N TYR A 135 -4.60 4.33 -11.85
CA TYR A 135 -3.37 4.31 -11.06
C TYR A 135 -2.41 3.19 -11.52
N ILE A 136 -1.10 3.41 -11.36
CA ILE A 136 -0.08 2.41 -11.73
C ILE A 136 -0.15 1.19 -10.81
N ILE A 137 -0.06 0.00 -11.41
CA ILE A 137 0.16 -1.28 -10.72
C ILE A 137 1.69 -1.49 -10.61
N PRO A 138 2.29 -1.46 -9.40
CA PRO A 138 3.74 -1.47 -9.25
C PRO A 138 4.31 -2.90 -9.38
N HIS A 139 4.63 -3.32 -10.61
CA HIS A 139 5.27 -4.62 -10.86
C HIS A 139 6.70 -4.65 -10.32
N THR A 140 7.19 -5.85 -9.97
CA THR A 140 8.54 -6.05 -9.43
C THR A 140 9.62 -5.64 -10.44
N GLY A 141 10.64 -4.91 -9.99
CA GLY A 141 11.74 -4.42 -10.83
C GLY A 141 11.49 -3.06 -11.50
N GLU A 142 10.28 -2.51 -11.42
CA GLU A 142 9.98 -1.19 -11.95
C GLU A 142 10.24 -0.10 -10.90
N SER A 143 11.09 0.85 -11.24
CA SER A 143 11.38 1.97 -10.35
C SER A 143 10.21 2.96 -10.36
N ILE A 144 9.58 3.15 -9.19
CA ILE A 144 8.54 4.18 -9.01
C ILE A 144 9.15 5.60 -9.09
N THR A 145 10.48 5.74 -9.21
CA THR A 145 11.16 7.04 -9.33
C THR A 145 10.87 7.77 -10.64
N ASP A 146 10.34 7.10 -11.65
CA ASP A 146 10.19 7.71 -12.99
C ASP A 146 8.85 8.47 -13.13
N HIS A 147 8.13 8.66 -12.03
CA HIS A 147 6.70 8.97 -12.03
C HIS A 147 6.32 10.10 -11.03
N ALA A 148 7.27 10.94 -10.64
CA ALA A 148 7.07 11.96 -9.60
C ALA A 148 6.11 13.12 -9.96
N GLU A 149 5.55 13.20 -11.18
CA GLU A 149 4.92 14.46 -11.67
C GLU A 149 3.50 14.35 -12.27
N LEU A 150 2.82 13.19 -12.25
CA LEU A 150 1.44 13.06 -12.77
C LEU A 150 0.47 12.43 -11.77
N GLU A 151 -0.78 12.91 -11.69
CA GLU A 151 -1.81 12.39 -10.77
C GLU A 151 -2.09 10.88 -10.93
N HIS A 152 -1.84 10.32 -12.12
CA HIS A 152 -2.04 8.91 -12.49
C HIS A 152 -0.75 8.07 -12.42
N SER A 153 0.33 8.66 -11.90
CA SER A 153 1.64 8.04 -11.72
C SER A 153 1.87 7.57 -10.29
N LYS A 154 0.82 7.64 -9.45
CA LYS A 154 0.83 7.22 -8.06
C LYS A 154 0.14 5.87 -7.90
N PRO A 155 0.56 5.05 -6.93
CA PRO A 155 -0.21 3.92 -6.44
C PRO A 155 -1.63 4.33 -5.99
N CYS A 156 -2.61 3.44 -6.15
CA CYS A 156 -4.00 3.73 -5.78
C CYS A 156 -4.10 4.12 -4.30
N ILE A 157 -4.45 5.38 -4.01
CA ILE A 157 -4.64 5.87 -2.64
C ILE A 157 -6.02 5.54 -2.09
N LYS A 158 -6.97 5.15 -2.94
CA LYS A 158 -8.32 4.70 -2.52
C LYS A 158 -8.29 3.41 -1.69
N ILE A 159 -7.15 2.71 -1.65
CA ILE A 159 -6.92 1.54 -0.79
C ILE A 159 -6.89 1.93 0.71
N LEU A 160 -6.59 3.20 1.02
CA LEU A 160 -6.49 3.67 2.40
C LEU A 160 -7.83 3.50 3.12
N ARG A 161 -7.84 2.66 4.15
CA ARG A 161 -9.02 2.49 5.02
C ARG A 161 -8.89 3.50 6.15
N LYS A 162 -9.86 4.41 6.30
CA LYS A 162 -9.90 5.28 7.48
C LYS A 162 -10.00 4.42 8.73
N ILE A 163 -9.12 4.67 9.69
CA ILE A 163 -9.07 3.95 10.97
C ILE A 163 -10.02 4.62 11.98
N GLY A 164 -10.29 5.91 11.81
CA GLY A 164 -11.19 6.68 12.67
C GLY A 164 -12.66 6.62 12.23
N HIS A 165 -13.49 6.01 13.07
CA HIS A 165 -14.73 6.56 13.62
C HIS A 165 -14.89 6.03 15.05
#